data_AF-A0A352LSR9-F1
#
_entry.id   AF-A0A352LSR9-F1
#
_cell.length_a   1.000
_cell.length_b   1.000
_cell.length_c   1.000
_cell.angle_alpha   90.00
_cell.angle_beta   90.00
_cell.angle_gamma   90.00
#
_symmetry.space_group_name_H-M   'P 1'
#
loop_
_entity.id
_entity.type
_entity.pdbx_description
1 polymer ?
#
loop_
_entity_poly.entity_id
_entity_poly.type
_entity_poly.pdbx_seq_one_letter_code
_entity_poly.pdbx_strand_id
1 'polypeptide(L)' 'MVAICFYFQVHQPKRLRKYTYFDIGHNHCYEDDTVNREIFLK' A
#
# COMPACT_ATOMS: atom_id res chain seq x y z
N MET A 1 -37.07 -0.73 16.00
CA MET A 1 -36.50 -0.53 14.65
C MET A 1 -35.22 -1.35 14.58
N VAL A 2 -35.11 -2.29 13.63
CA VAL A 2 -33.91 -3.13 13.52
C VAL A 2 -33.00 -2.50 12.46
N ALA A 3 -31.77 -2.17 12.83
CA ALA A 3 -30.77 -1.62 11.92
C ALA A 3 -29.72 -2.68 11.61
N ILE A 4 -29.45 -2.91 10.32
CA ILE A 4 -28.36 -3.77 9.86
C ILE A 4 -27.19 -2.84 9.52
N CYS A 5 -26.01 -3.12 10.07
CA CYS A 5 -24.78 -2.40 9.75
C CYS A 5 -23.82 -3.33 9.02
N PHE A 6 -23.46 -2.97 7.79
CA PHE A 6 -22.44 -3.68 7.04
C PHE A 6 -21.06 -3.11 7.39
N TYR A 7 -20.16 -3.96 7.87
CA TYR A 7 -18.77 -3.62 8.12
C TYR A 7 -17.88 -4.45 7.20
N PHE A 8 -17.02 -3.78 6.45
CA PHE A 8 -16.05 -4.43 5.58
C PHE A 8 -14.66 -3.97 5.98
N GLN A 9 -13.76 -4.94 6.15
CA GLN A 9 -12.34 -4.67 6.25
C GLN A 9 -11.73 -4.83 4.87
N VAL A 10 -11.30 -3.72 4.28
CA VAL A 10 -10.62 -3.72 2.99
C VAL A 10 -9.12 -3.90 3.26
N HIS A 11 -8.50 -4.88 2.58
CA HIS A 11 -7.05 -4.99 2.59
C HIS A 11 -6.46 -3.82 1.78
N GLN A 12 -5.58 -3.04 2.39
CA GLN A 12 -4.80 -2.05 1.67
C GLN A 12 -3.53 -2.73 1.11
N PRO A 13 -3.32 -2.75 -0.22
CA PRO A 13 -2.10 -3.27 -0.80
C PRO A 13 -0.92 -2.31 -0.60
N LYS A 14 0.29 -2.86 -0.58
CA LYS A 14 1.51 -2.04 -0.60
C LYS A 14 1.66 -1.31 -1.93
N ARG A 15 1.90 -0.01 -1.85
CA ARG A 15 2.15 0.87 -2.99
C ARG A 15 3.56 0.64 -3.51
N LEU A 16 3.67 0.67 -4.83
CA LEU A 16 4.94 0.65 -5.51
C LEU A 16 5.59 2.03 -5.43
N ARG A 17 6.91 2.05 -5.31
CA ARG A 17 7.69 3.28 -5.49
C ARG A 17 7.62 3.73 -6.94
N LYS A 18 8.08 4.95 -7.20
CA LYS A 18 8.41 5.37 -8.56
C LYS A 18 9.62 4.56 -9.05
N TYR A 19 9.33 3.50 -9.78
CA TYR A 19 10.32 2.58 -10.34
C TYR A 19 10.41 2.82 -11.84
N THR A 20 11.59 3.19 -12.32
CA THR A 20 11.84 3.56 -13.71
C THR A 20 12.65 2.50 -14.43
N TYR A 21 12.76 2.63 -15.76
CA TYR A 21 13.61 1.75 -16.57
C TYR A 21 15.07 1.70 -16.06
N PHE A 22 15.59 2.80 -15.54
CA PHE A 22 16.97 2.89 -15.06
C PHE A 22 17.23 2.16 -13.73
N ASP A 23 16.17 1.84 -12.99
CA ASP A 23 16.28 1.10 -11.73
C ASP A 23 16.46 -0.41 -11.96
N ILE A 24 16.16 -0.90 -13.17
CA ILE A 24 16.29 -2.31 -13.54
C ILE A 24 17.74 -2.78 -13.40
N GLY A 25 17.96 -3.77 -12.53
CA GLY A 25 19.28 -4.34 -12.25
C GLY A 25 20.12 -3.57 -11.21
N HIS A 26 19.68 -2.38 -10.80
CA HIS A 26 20.34 -1.59 -9.76
C HIS A 26 19.60 -1.62 -8.43
N ASN A 27 18.27 -1.67 -8.47
CA ASN A 27 17.44 -1.67 -7.27
C ASN A 27 16.32 -2.70 -7.40
N HIS A 28 16.23 -3.64 -6.47
CA HIS A 28 15.18 -4.68 -6.47
C HIS A 28 14.03 -4.37 -5.50
N CYS A 29 14.08 -3.26 -4.78
CA CYS A 29 13.01 -2.83 -3.90
C CYS A 29 11.96 -2.06 -4.72
N TYR A 30 10.85 -2.74 -5.03
CA TYR A 30 9.74 -2.16 -5.81
C TYR A 30 8.72 -1.40 -4.97
N GLU A 31 8.67 -1.66 -3.66
CA GLU A 31 7.68 -1.08 -2.76
C GLU A 31 8.17 0.25 -2.18
N ASP A 32 7.23 1.15 -1.91
CA ASP A 32 7.51 2.38 -1.17
C ASP A 32 7.25 2.15 0.33
N ASP A 33 8.23 1.58 1.03
CA ASP A 33 8.08 1.24 2.45
C ASP A 33 7.81 2.48 3.32
N THR A 34 8.30 3.66 2.92
CA THR A 34 8.06 4.91 3.67
C THR A 34 6.60 5.33 3.62
N VAL A 35 6.04 5.45 2.41
CA VAL A 35 4.64 5.83 2.21
C VAL A 35 3.72 4.73 2.73
N ASN A 36 4.06 3.46 2.51
CA ASN A 36 3.28 2.35 3.03
C ASN A 36 3.21 2.40 4.56
N ARG A 37 4.34 2.56 5.24
CA ARG A 37 4.38 2.67 6.70
C ARG A 37 3.58 3.86 7.21
N GLU A 38 3.67 5.03 6.57
CA GLU A 38 2.88 6.20 6.97
C GLU A 38 1.37 5.98 6.86
N ILE A 39 0.91 5.26 5.83
CA ILE A 39 -0.53 4.99 5.67
C ILE A 39 -1.02 3.92 6.66
N PHE A 40 -0.22 2.89 6.95
CA PHE A 40 -0.62 1.83 7.88
C PHE A 40 -0.53 2.22 9.38
N LEU A 41 0.27 3.24 9.72
CA LEU A 41 0.42 3.72 11.10
C LEU A 41 -0.51 4.90 11.45
N LYS A 42 -1.22 5.45 10.47
CA LYS A 42 -2.33 6.40 10.69
C LYS A 42 -3.63 5.64 10.85
#